data_AF-A0A960PZN2-F1
#
_entry.id   AF-A0A960PZN2-F1
#
_cell.length_a   1.000
_cell.length_b   1.000
_cell.length_c   1.000
_cell.angle_alpha   90.00
_cell.angle_beta   90.00
_cell.angle_gamma   90.00
#
_symmetry.space_group_name_H-M   'P 1'
#
loop_
_entity.id
_entity.type
_entity.pdbx_description
1 polymer ?
#
loop_
_entity_poly.entity_id
_entity_poly.type
_entity_poly.pdbx_seq_one_letter_code
_entity_poly.pdbx_strand_id
1 'polypeptide(L)' 'MNLAIPFFWCFAFASIALALGVVLSRRILRSALYLTGVLLCGAVFYLLLGAEFLAGIQILVYIG' A
#
# COMPACT_ATOMS: atom_id res chain seq x y z
N MET A 1 -8.76 -20.21 -11.86
CA MET A 1 -8.76 -19.64 -10.49
C MET A 1 -8.40 -18.17 -10.63
N ASN A 2 -9.21 -17.24 -10.10
CA ASN A 2 -9.00 -15.82 -10.32
C ASN A 2 -7.81 -15.33 -9.48
N LEU A 3 -6.68 -15.00 -10.09
CA LEU A 3 -5.44 -14.61 -9.39
C LEU A 3 -5.62 -13.36 -8.53
N ALA A 4 -6.62 -12.52 -8.80
CA ALA A 4 -6.88 -11.30 -8.04
C ALA A 4 -7.21 -11.53 -6.54
N ILE A 5 -7.90 -12.61 -6.19
CA ILE A 5 -8.35 -12.89 -4.82
C ILE A 5 -7.16 -13.16 -3.87
N PRO A 6 -6.23 -14.09 -4.16
CA PRO A 6 -5.08 -14.30 -3.28
C PRO A 6 -4.16 -13.08 -3.21
N PHE A 7 -4.00 -12.33 -4.31
CA PHE A 7 -3.25 -11.07 -4.31
C PHE A 7 -3.89 -10.03 -3.40
N PHE A 8 -5.22 -9.84 -3.49
CA PHE A 8 -5.94 -8.92 -2.62
C PHE A 8 -5.67 -9.20 -1.14
N TRP A 9 -5.83 -10.45 -0.70
CA TRP A 9 -5.61 -10.82 0.70
C TRP A 9 -4.15 -10.64 1.13
N CYS A 10 -3.18 -10.99 0.29
CA CYS A 10 -1.76 -10.79 0.57
C CYS A 10 -1.45 -9.30 0.83
N PHE A 11 -1.88 -8.41 -0.07
CA PHE A 11 -1.66 -6.98 0.07
C PHE A 11 -2.51 -6.36 1.19
N ALA A 12 -3.70 -6.91 1.51
CA ALA A 12 -4.52 -6.47 2.63
C ALA A 12 -3.84 -6.73 3.98
N PHE A 13 -3.27 -7.91 4.20
CA PHE A 13 -2.52 -8.17 5.43
C PHE A 13 -1.24 -7.35 5.50
N ALA A 14 -0.54 -7.18 4.36
CA ALA A 14 0.65 -6.34 4.29
C ALA A 14 0.33 -4.86 4.61
N SER A 15 -0.78 -4.32 4.09
CA SER A 15 -1.16 -2.93 4.33
C SER A 15 -1.47 -2.68 5.81
N ILE A 16 -2.15 -3.61 6.49
CA ILE A 16 -2.41 -3.52 7.94
C ILE A 16 -1.10 -3.53 8.72
N ALA A 17 -0.19 -4.46 8.42
CA ALA A 17 1.11 -4.55 9.09
C ALA A 17 1.96 -3.28 8.89
N LEU A 18 1.95 -2.72 7.68
CA LEU A 18 2.67 -1.49 7.35
C LEU A 18 2.03 -0.28 8.04
N ALA A 19 0.69 -0.15 8.05
CA ALA A 19 -0.02 0.89 8.78
C ALA A 19 0.31 0.86 10.28
N LEU A 20 0.32 -0.33 10.89
CA LEU A 20 0.75 -0.51 12.27
C LEU A 20 2.22 -0.12 12.44
N GLY A 21 3.09 -0.47 11.49
CA GLY A 21 4.49 -0.02 11.45
C GLY A 21 4.64 1.49 11.47
N VAL A 22 3.80 2.24 10.74
CA VAL A 22 3.81 3.71 10.73
C VAL A 22 3.57 4.27 12.14
N VAL A 23 2.52 3.79 12.81
CA VAL A 23 2.07 4.35 14.10
C VAL A 23 2.93 3.85 15.28
N LEU A 24 3.38 2.59 15.23
CA LEU A 24 4.17 1.97 16.30
C LEU A 24 5.66 2.29 16.21
N SER A 25 6.16 2.78 15.07
CA SER A 25 7.57 3.11 14.91
C SER A 25 7.96 4.35 15.69
N ARG A 26 8.99 4.22 16.54
CA ARG A 26 9.56 5.33 17.34
C ARG A 26 10.49 6.25 16.54
N ARG A 27 10.98 5.81 15.38
CA ARG A 27 11.90 6.59 14.53
C ARG A 27 11.15 7.08 13.30
N ILE A 28 11.24 8.38 13.05
CA ILE A 28 10.55 9.07 11.94
C ILE A 28 10.93 8.44 10.59
N LEU A 29 12.22 8.22 10.32
CA LEU A 29 12.66 7.62 9.06
C LEU A 29 12.06 6.23 8.82
N ARG A 30 12.00 5.40 9.85
CA ARG A 30 11.42 4.05 9.74
C ARG A 30 9.89 4.12 9.57
N SER A 31 9.24 5.05 10.26
CA SER A 31 7.80 5.32 10.07
C SER A 31 7.49 5.76 8.64
N ALA A 32 8.33 6.62 8.05
CA ALA A 32 8.20 7.05 6.65
C ALA A 32 8.33 5.87 5.66
N LEU A 33 9.27 4.93 5.88
CA LEU A 33 9.38 3.73 5.04
C LEU A 33 8.11 2.85 5.11
N TYR A 34 7.54 2.68 6.31
CA TYR A 34 6.28 1.96 6.47
C TYR A 34 5.12 2.69 5.79
N LEU A 35 5.12 4.03 5.81
CA LEU A 35 4.11 4.86 5.16
C LEU A 35 4.19 4.68 3.64
N THR A 36 5.38 4.79 3.05
CA THR A 36 5.58 4.51 1.62
C THR A 36 5.08 3.11 1.25
N GLY A 37 5.39 2.11 2.08
CA GLY A 37 4.89 0.75 1.88
C GLY A 37 3.36 0.65 1.89
N VAL A 38 2.68 1.31 2.84
CA VAL A 38 1.21 1.26 2.93
C VAL A 38 0.55 1.95 1.74
N LEU A 39 1.14 3.06 1.28
CA LEU A 39 0.66 3.79 0.10
C LEU A 39 0.86 2.99 -1.19
N LEU A 40 1.95 2.21 -1.29
CA LEU A 40 2.16 1.27 -2.40
C LEU A 40 1.10 0.17 -2.42
N CYS A 41 0.73 -0.37 -1.26
CA CYS A 41 -0.38 -1.34 -1.17
C CYS A 41 -1.69 -0.70 -1.66
N GLY A 42 -1.93 0.58 -1.33
CA GLY A 42 -3.05 1.37 -1.86
C GLY A 42 -3.08 1.41 -3.39
N ALA A 43 -1.94 1.67 -4.03
CA ALA A 43 -1.83 1.66 -5.48
C ALA A 43 -2.15 0.28 -6.08
N VAL A 44 -1.69 -0.81 -5.44
CA VAL A 44 -2.02 -2.18 -5.88
C VAL A 44 -3.53 -2.45 -5.77
N PHE A 45 -4.22 -1.98 -4.71
CA PHE A 45 -5.66 -2.14 -4.63
C PHE A 45 -6.40 -1.41 -5.75
N TYR A 46 -5.95 -0.21 -6.13
CA TYR A 46 -6.51 0.48 -7.29
C TYR A 46 -6.29 -0.30 -8.58
N LEU A 47 -5.13 -0.94 -8.78
CA LEU A 47 -4.91 -1.83 -9.94
C LEU A 47 -5.86 -3.04 -9.93
N LEU A 48 -6.05 -3.68 -8.77
CA LEU A 48 -6.97 -4.82 -8.62
C LEU A 48 -8.43 -4.44 -8.87
N LEU A 49 -8.80 -3.16 -8.64
CA LEU A 49 -10.11 -2.60 -8.93
C LEU A 49 -10.26 -2.10 -10.38
N GLY A 50 -9.20 -2.14 -11.20
CA GLY A 50 -9.19 -1.60 -12.56
C GLY A 50 -9.06 -0.07 -12.64
N ALA A 51 -8.64 0.59 -11.56
CA ALA A 51 -8.46 2.04 -11.46
C ALA A 51 -7.00 2.45 -11.73
N GLU A 52 -6.50 2.20 -12.93
CA GLU A 52 -5.08 2.36 -13.30
C GLU A 52 -4.58 3.80 -13.17
N PHE A 53 -5.37 4.78 -13.63
CA PHE A 53 -5.03 6.20 -13.51
C PHE A 53 -4.87 6.61 -12.04
N LEU A 54 -5.80 6.19 -11.18
CA LEU A 54 -5.77 6.52 -9.76
C LEU A 54 -4.59 5.83 -9.04
N ALA A 55 -4.23 4.61 -9.45
CA ALA A 55 -3.01 3.94 -8.97
C ALA A 55 -1.74 4.73 -9.32
N GLY A 56 -1.66 5.27 -10.54
CA GLY A 56 -0.57 6.15 -10.96
C GLY A 56 -0.49 7.42 -10.13
N ILE A 57 -1.63 8.11 -9.92
CA ILE A 57 -1.72 9.30 -9.08
C ILE A 57 -1.31 8.99 -7.63
N GLN A 58 -1.70 7.83 -7.09
CA GLN A 58 -1.33 7.40 -5.74
C GLN A 58 0.19 7.40 -5.56
N ILE A 59 0.93 6.87 -6.54
CA ILE A 59 2.39 6.82 -6.52
C ILE A 59 2.99 8.21 -6.70
N LEU A 60 2.49 8.98 -7.67
CA LEU A 60 3.06 10.30 -8.00
C LEU A 60 2.87 11.34 -6.89
N VAL A 61 1.75 11.30 -6.16
CA VAL A 61 1.37 12.37 -5.21
C VAL A 61 1.66 12.00 -3.76
N TYR A 62 1.47 10.73 -3.38
CA TYR A 62 1.61 10.33 -1.97
C TYR A 62 2.95 9.63 -1.68
N ILE A 63 3.61 9.03 -2.67
CA ILE A 63 4.89 8.34 -2.48
C ILE A 63 6.08 9.21 -2.88
N GLY A 64 5.98 9.90 -4.02
CA GLY A 64 6.98 10.87 -4.50
C GLY A 64 7.05 12.11 -3.62
#